data_AF-X1F0Q3-F1
#
_entry.id   AF-X1F0Q3-F1
#
_cell.length_a   1.000
_cell.length_b   1.000
_cell.length_c   1.000
_cell.angle_alpha   90.00
_cell.angle_beta   90.00
_cell.angle_gamma   90.00
#
_symmetry.space_group_name_H-M   'P 1'
#
loop_
_entity.id
_entity.type
_entity.pdbx_description
1 polymer ?
#
loop_
_entity_poly.entity_id
_entity_poly.type
_entity_poly.pdbx_seq_one_letter_code
_entity_poly.pdbx_strand_id
1 'polypeptide(L)'
;MPESEQFNKPLYNHLIQHCSFIAHYDRAGFYSTYFESGNDIAVFLSQFDKNNVLPNGIPPSAEYNSTWWVNDDYGDINMAMIETATKYIPNLLERARQKQKNRDIGQARTLLAKYGL
;
A
#
# COMPACT_ATOMS: atom_id res chain seq x y z
N MET A 1 -12.21 -9.57 -14.97
CA MET A 1 -11.92 -8.12 -14.89
C MET A 1 -10.67 -7.94 -14.04
N PRO A 2 -9.60 -7.31 -14.53
CA PRO A 2 -8.40 -7.02 -13.74
C PRO A 2 -8.73 -6.30 -12.42
N GLU A 3 -8.01 -6.59 -11.35
CA GLU A 3 -8.21 -5.93 -10.04
C GLU A 3 -8.09 -4.39 -10.13
N SER A 4 -7.22 -3.90 -11.02
CA SER A 4 -7.04 -2.46 -11.29
C SER A 4 -8.27 -1.77 -11.87
N GLU A 5 -9.16 -2.50 -12.57
CA GLU A 5 -10.41 -1.95 -13.11
C GLU A 5 -11.51 -1.84 -12.04
N GLN A 6 -11.43 -2.65 -10.97
CA GLN A 6 -12.36 -2.60 -9.83
C GLN A 6 -12.01 -1.48 -8.84
N PHE A 7 -10.77 -0.98 -8.87
CA PHE A 7 -10.36 0.17 -8.07
C PHE A 7 -11.13 1.41 -8.53
N ASN A 8 -12.04 1.92 -7.68
CA ASN A 8 -12.95 2.98 -8.10
C ASN A 8 -12.30 4.37 -8.03
N LYS A 9 -12.74 5.29 -8.91
CA LYS A 9 -12.20 6.65 -9.01
C LYS A 9 -12.35 7.47 -7.70
N PRO A 10 -13.47 7.39 -6.96
CA PRO A 10 -13.59 8.09 -5.68
C PRO A 10 -12.52 7.68 -4.65
N LEU A 11 -12.27 6.37 -4.49
CA LEU A 11 -11.25 5.86 -3.57
C LEU A 11 -9.86 6.33 -3.98
N TYR A 12 -9.53 6.22 -5.28
CA TYR A 12 -8.28 6.75 -5.81
C TYR A 12 -8.09 8.23 -5.46
N ASN A 13 -9.09 9.07 -5.76
CA ASN A 13 -9.03 10.49 -5.49
C ASN A 13 -8.80 10.79 -4.01
N HIS A 14 -9.47 10.05 -3.11
CA HIS A 14 -9.28 10.24 -1.68
C HIS A 14 -7.86 9.90 -1.25
N LEU A 15 -7.32 8.76 -1.71
CA LEU A 15 -5.97 8.32 -1.37
C LEU A 15 -4.89 9.32 -1.80
N ILE A 16 -4.99 9.88 -3.02
CA ILE A 16 -3.98 10.84 -3.51
C ILE A 16 -4.18 12.28 -3.02
N GLN A 17 -5.38 12.67 -2.61
CA GLN A 17 -5.66 14.05 -2.16
C GLN A 17 -5.59 14.20 -0.64
N HIS A 18 -5.91 13.13 0.11
CA HIS A 18 -6.16 13.21 1.55
C HIS A 18 -5.34 12.22 2.37
N CYS A 19 -4.79 11.17 1.74
CA CYS A 19 -3.93 10.21 2.44
C CYS A 19 -2.44 10.38 2.12
N SER A 20 -2.00 11.54 1.61
CA SER A 20 -0.57 11.81 1.32
C SER A 20 0.16 10.75 0.49
N PHE A 21 -0.55 9.96 -0.30
CA PHE A 21 0.07 9.23 -1.39
C PHE A 21 0.39 10.22 -2.51
N ILE A 22 1.58 10.11 -3.08
CA ILE A 22 1.94 10.93 -4.23
C ILE A 22 0.95 10.64 -5.35
N ALA A 23 0.49 11.70 -6.03
CA ALA A 23 -0.36 11.58 -7.20
C ALA A 23 0.44 10.93 -8.34
N HIS A 24 0.44 9.60 -8.38
CA HIS A 24 0.89 8.83 -9.53
C HIS A 24 -0.01 9.17 -10.72
N TYR A 25 0.58 9.34 -11.90
CA TYR A 25 0.02 9.97 -13.10
C TYR A 25 -1.46 9.66 -13.43
N ASP A 26 -1.96 8.48 -13.06
CA ASP A 26 -3.37 8.14 -13.05
C ASP A 26 -3.67 6.98 -12.08
N ARG A 27 -4.91 6.49 -12.12
CA ARG A 27 -5.38 5.35 -11.32
C ARG A 27 -4.63 4.05 -11.60
N ALA A 28 -4.26 3.81 -12.87
CA ALA A 28 -3.51 2.62 -13.25
C ALA A 28 -2.07 2.70 -12.74
N GLY A 29 -1.44 3.87 -12.83
CA GLY A 29 -0.13 4.16 -12.25
C GLY A 29 -0.14 3.96 -10.74
N PHE A 30 -1.16 4.45 -10.03
CA PHE A 30 -1.30 4.22 -8.59
C PHE A 30 -1.40 2.72 -8.25
N TYR A 31 -2.20 1.98 -9.01
CA TYR A 31 -2.31 0.54 -8.82
C TYR A 31 -0.97 -0.16 -9.06
N SER A 32 -0.28 0.21 -10.14
CA SER A 32 1.04 -0.32 -10.49
C SER A 32 2.06 -0.09 -9.37
N THR A 33 2.10 1.11 -8.79
CA THR A 33 3.05 1.45 -7.72
C THR A 33 2.84 0.66 -6.44
N TYR A 34 1.59 0.42 -6.03
CA TYR A 34 1.29 -0.09 -4.69
C TYR A 34 0.75 -1.51 -4.64
N PHE A 35 0.42 -2.12 -5.78
CA PHE A 35 -0.28 -3.41 -5.80
C PHE A 35 0.35 -4.46 -6.72
N GLU A 36 1.46 -4.16 -7.40
CA GLU A 36 2.14 -5.14 -8.27
C GLU A 36 2.89 -6.22 -7.51
N SER A 37 3.71 -5.85 -6.52
CA SER A 37 4.47 -6.77 -5.69
C SER A 37 3.84 -6.95 -4.30
N GLY A 38 4.29 -7.96 -3.57
CA GLY A 38 3.88 -8.10 -2.18
C GLY A 38 4.50 -7.02 -1.29
N ASN A 39 5.72 -6.59 -1.60
CA ASN A 39 6.38 -5.51 -0.87
C ASN A 39 5.65 -4.18 -1.09
N ASP A 40 5.19 -3.91 -2.32
CA ASP A 40 4.45 -2.68 -2.66
C ASP A 40 3.15 -2.60 -1.84
N ILE A 41 2.44 -3.73 -1.74
CA ILE A 41 1.23 -3.86 -0.92
C ILE A 41 1.56 -3.63 0.56
N ALA A 42 2.69 -4.16 1.05
CA ALA A 42 3.11 -3.96 2.43
C ALA A 42 3.41 -2.47 2.72
N VAL A 43 4.05 -1.76 1.79
CA VAL A 43 4.30 -0.30 1.88
C VAL A 43 2.96 0.45 1.96
N PHE A 44 2.02 0.16 1.06
CA PHE A 44 0.69 0.76 1.07
C PHE A 44 -0.05 0.52 2.40
N LEU A 45 -0.05 -0.72 2.91
CA LEU A 45 -0.74 -1.07 4.14
C LEU A 45 -0.09 -0.45 5.38
N SER A 46 1.23 -0.21 5.36
CA SER A 46 1.98 0.29 6.52
C SER A 46 1.46 1.61 7.06
N GLN A 47 0.96 2.47 6.17
CA GLN A 47 0.38 3.76 6.53
C GLN A 47 -0.93 3.62 7.33
N PHE A 48 -1.60 2.47 7.27
CA PHE A 48 -2.85 2.24 7.97
C PHE A 48 -2.71 1.33 9.21
N ASP A 49 -1.49 0.97 9.58
CA ASP A 49 -1.21 -0.04 10.61
C ASP A 49 -0.87 0.60 11.98
N LYS A 50 -1.77 0.51 12.95
CA LYS A 50 -1.49 0.97 14.33
C LYS A 50 -0.41 0.15 15.05
N ASN A 51 0.04 -0.97 14.49
CA ASN A 51 1.18 -1.71 15.04
C ASN A 51 2.53 -1.11 14.57
N ASN A 52 2.51 -0.21 13.60
CA ASN A 52 3.69 0.46 13.05
C ASN A 52 3.54 1.99 13.16
N VAL A 53 3.75 2.50 14.37
CA VAL A 53 3.49 3.92 14.70
C VAL A 53 4.76 4.68 15.05
N LEU A 54 4.75 5.98 14.77
CA LEU A 54 5.70 6.92 15.33
C LEU A 54 5.42 7.16 16.83
N PRO A 55 6.29 7.86 17.58
CA PRO A 55 6.09 8.12 19.01
C PRO A 55 4.77 8.82 19.38
N ASN A 56 4.11 9.47 18.41
CA ASN A 56 2.80 10.09 18.60
C ASN A 56 1.61 9.12 18.46
N GLY A 57 1.87 7.82 18.26
CA GLY A 57 0.83 6.80 18.15
C GLY A 57 0.13 6.74 16.78
N ILE A 58 0.65 7.45 15.77
CA ILE A 58 0.09 7.49 14.43
C ILE A 58 1.07 6.82 13.45
N PRO A 59 0.59 5.99 12.51
CA PRO A 59 1.42 5.43 11.46
C PRO A 59 1.93 6.53 10.50
N PRO A 60 3.22 6.48 10.11
CA PRO A 60 3.75 7.43 9.15
C PRO A 60 3.15 7.20 7.76
N SER A 61 2.98 8.27 6.98
CA SER A 61 2.64 8.19 5.56
C SER A 61 3.71 7.40 4.79
N ALA A 62 3.31 6.58 3.83
CA ALA A 62 4.21 5.73 3.05
C ALA A 62 5.28 6.54 2.29
N GLU A 63 4.93 7.73 1.77
CA GLU A 63 5.80 8.51 0.90
C GLU A 63 6.63 9.58 1.64
N TYR A 64 6.03 10.23 2.65
CA TYR A 64 6.67 11.36 3.34
C TYR A 64 7.20 11.03 4.73
N ASN A 65 6.99 9.79 5.21
CA ASN A 65 7.32 9.36 6.56
C ASN A 65 6.82 10.35 7.65
N SER A 66 5.61 10.88 7.49
CA SER A 66 5.03 11.94 8.32
C SER A 66 3.58 11.65 8.72
N THR A 67 3.06 12.38 9.70
CA THR A 67 1.69 12.21 10.24
C THR A 67 0.77 13.38 9.90
N TRP A 68 1.19 14.30 9.03
CA TRP A 68 0.35 15.44 8.60
C TRP A 68 -0.97 15.01 7.97
N TRP A 69 -0.97 13.87 7.27
CA TRP A 69 -2.13 13.33 6.57
C TRP A 69 -3.29 12.94 7.48
N VAL A 70 -3.08 12.76 8.79
CA VAL A 70 -4.19 12.52 9.74
C VAL A 70 -4.58 13.78 10.52
N ASN A 71 -3.86 14.87 10.35
CA ASN A 71 -4.07 16.14 11.06
C ASN A 71 -4.63 17.23 10.13
N ASP A 72 -5.16 16.84 8.96
CA ASP A 72 -5.78 17.75 7.99
C ASP A 72 -7.30 17.81 8.16
N ASP A 73 -7.98 18.49 7.24
CA ASP A 73 -9.45 18.64 7.23
C ASP A 73 -10.19 17.30 7.04
N TYR A 74 -9.50 16.22 6.67
CA TYR A 74 -10.01 14.85 6.50
C TYR A 74 -9.51 13.89 7.59
N GLY A 75 -8.90 14.44 8.65
CA GLY A 75 -8.25 13.67 9.72
C GLY A 75 -9.18 12.66 10.39
N ASP A 76 -10.47 12.95 10.51
CA ASP A 76 -11.47 12.04 11.07
C ASP A 76 -11.66 10.77 10.22
N ILE A 77 -11.80 10.93 8.90
CA ILE A 77 -11.91 9.85 7.93
C ILE A 77 -10.59 9.07 7.88
N ASN A 78 -9.46 9.77 7.82
CA ASN A 78 -8.14 9.16 7.79
C ASN A 78 -7.87 8.31 9.04
N MET A 79 -8.26 8.80 10.22
CA MET A 79 -8.20 8.02 11.47
C MET A 79 -9.15 6.82 11.46
N ALA A 80 -10.37 6.98 10.95
CA ALA A 80 -11.32 5.87 10.81
C ALA A 80 -10.79 4.78 9.86
N MET A 81 -10.08 5.16 8.79
CA MET A 81 -9.41 4.22 7.89
C MET A 81 -8.33 3.42 8.64
N ILE A 82 -7.46 4.07 9.40
CA ILE A 82 -6.44 3.40 10.22
C ILE A 82 -7.10 2.40 11.18
N GLU A 83 -8.13 2.83 11.91
CA GLU A 83 -8.85 2.00 12.89
C GLU A 83 -9.52 0.79 12.29
N THR A 84 -10.11 0.97 11.11
CA THR A 84 -10.81 -0.09 10.41
C THR A 84 -9.81 -1.06 9.79
N ALA A 85 -8.80 -0.54 9.09
CA ALA A 85 -7.84 -1.33 8.33
C ALA A 85 -6.92 -2.16 9.24
N THR A 86 -6.47 -1.60 10.38
CA THR A 86 -5.55 -2.26 11.33
C THR A 86 -5.98 -3.69 11.67
N LYS A 87 -7.29 -3.94 11.79
CA LYS A 87 -7.85 -5.26 12.13
C LYS A 87 -7.56 -6.33 11.07
N TYR A 88 -7.44 -5.91 9.81
CA TYR A 88 -7.26 -6.80 8.66
C TYR A 88 -5.80 -6.87 8.18
N ILE A 89 -5.00 -5.86 8.51
CA ILE A 89 -3.61 -5.73 8.04
C ILE A 89 -2.76 -6.98 8.29
N PRO A 90 -2.79 -7.66 9.46
CA PRO A 90 -1.99 -8.87 9.66
C PRO A 90 -2.27 -9.98 8.62
N ASN A 91 -3.54 -10.20 8.25
CA ASN A 91 -3.89 -11.19 7.23
C ASN A 91 -3.50 -10.73 5.82
N LEU A 92 -3.68 -9.43 5.53
CA LEU A 92 -3.32 -8.86 4.24
C LEU A 92 -1.79 -8.88 4.02
N LEU A 93 -1.00 -8.61 5.07
CA LEU A 93 0.45 -8.72 5.04
C LEU A 93 0.92 -10.16 4.80
N GLU A 94 0.24 -11.17 5.37
CA GLU A 94 0.57 -12.57 5.08
C GLU A 94 0.34 -12.91 3.60
N ARG A 95 -0.79 -12.46 3.03
CA ARG A 95 -1.06 -12.64 1.60
C ARG A 95 -0.03 -11.90 0.74
N ALA A 96 0.35 -10.69 1.14
CA ALA A 96 1.37 -9.90 0.47
C ALA A 96 2.73 -10.61 0.50
N ARG A 97 3.15 -11.16 1.65
CA ARG A 97 4.37 -11.97 1.77
C ARG A 97 4.36 -13.16 0.81
N GLN A 98 3.24 -13.89 0.74
CA GLN A 98 3.13 -15.02 -0.18
C GLN A 98 3.18 -14.58 -1.65
N LYS A 99 2.55 -13.45 -2.00
CA LYS A 99 2.64 -12.85 -3.34
C LYS A 99 4.08 -12.47 -3.68
N GLN A 100 4.80 -11.83 -2.77
CA GLN A 100 6.21 -11.46 -2.97
C GLN A 100 7.06 -12.71 -3.22
N LYS A 101 6.94 -13.72 -2.35
CA LYS A 101 7.68 -14.98 -2.48
C LYS A 101 7.46 -15.64 -3.84
N ASN A 102 6.22 -15.69 -4.31
CA ASN A 102 5.90 -16.26 -5.62
C ASN A 102 6.54 -15.47 -6.77
N ARG A 103 6.51 -14.13 -6.68
CA ARG A 103 7.16 -13.24 -7.66
C ARG A 103 8.67 -13.45 -7.70
N ASP A 104 9.32 -13.47 -6.53
CA ASP A 104 10.77 -13.65 -6.41
C ASP A 104 11.22 -14.99 -6.98
N ILE A 105 10.50 -16.08 -6.66
CA ILE A 105 10.75 -17.41 -7.25
C ILE A 105 10.61 -17.37 -8.78
N GLY A 106 9.58 -16.70 -9.30
CA GLY A 106 9.38 -16.55 -10.74
C GLY A 106 10.50 -15.78 -11.45
N GLN A 107 10.96 -14.69 -10.83
CA GLN A 107 12.10 -13.92 -11.32
C GLN A 107 13.40 -14.73 -11.27
N ALA A 108 13.66 -15.44 -10.17
CA ALA A 108 14.82 -16.31 -10.04
C ALA A 108 14.84 -17.42 -11.10
N ARG A 109 13.69 -18.06 -11.38
CA ARG A 109 13.56 -19.06 -12.46
C ARG A 109 13.85 -18.48 -13.83
N THR A 110 13.35 -17.27 -14.11
CA THR A 110 13.62 -16.57 -15.38
C THR A 110 15.10 -16.25 -15.53
N LEU A 111 15.75 -15.78 -14.46
CA LEU A 111 17.19 -15.50 -14.47
C LEU A 111 18.01 -16.78 -14.68
N LEU A 112 17.66 -17.87 -13.99
CA LEU A 112 18.30 -19.18 -14.16
C LEU A 112 18.20 -19.66 -15.62
N ALA A 113 17.01 -19.57 -16.22
CA ALA A 113 16.80 -19.97 -17.61
C ALA A 113 17.58 -19.08 -18.61
N LYS A 114 17.76 -17.79 -18.32
CA LYS A 114 18.47 -16.84 -19.19
C LYS A 114 19.99 -17.01 -19.14
N TYR A 115 20.55 -17.27 -17.96
CA TYR A 115 22.00 -17.25 -17.73
C TYR A 115 22.63 -18.62 -17.43
N GLY A 116 21.82 -19.66 -17.19
CA GLY A 116 22.27 -21.05 -17.17
C GLY A 116 23.19 -21.44 -16.01
N LEU A 117 23.06 -20.79 -14.85
CA LEU A 117 23.72 -21.24 -13.62
C LEU A 117 23.19 -22.61 -13.18
#